data_AF-A0A7C8ZBG4-F1
#
_entry.id   AF-A0A7C8ZBG4-F1
#
_cell.length_a   1.000
_cell.length_b   1.000
_cell.length_c   1.000
_cell.angle_alpha   90.00
_cell.angle_beta   90.00
_cell.angle_gamma   90.00
#
_symmetry.space_group_name_H-M   'P 1'
#
loop_
_entity.id
_entity.type
_entity.pdbx_description
1 polymer ?
#
loop_
_entity_poly.entity_id
_entity_poly.type
_entity_poly.pdbx_seq_one_letter_code
_entity_poly.pdbx_strand_id
1 'polypeptide(L)'
;VCSEITVVCFRGPTETHLDSMVGQALFGDGAGAVIVGADPDESIERPIFQLVWAAQTILPDSEGAIDGHLRQVGLAFHLLKDVPGLISKNIEKALKEAFGQIGIDDW
;
A
#
# COMPACT_ATOMS: atom_id res chain seq x y z
N VAL A 1 8.61 -2.52 -11.68
CA VAL A 1 9.28 -1.31 -11.16
C VAL A 1 8.21 -0.45 -10.52
N CYS A 2 8.43 0.03 -9.30
CA CYS A 2 7.62 1.08 -8.67
C CYS A 2 8.51 2.31 -8.51
N SER A 3 8.00 3.48 -8.88
CA SER A 3 8.75 4.74 -8.81
C SER A 3 7.78 5.84 -8.43
N GLU A 4 7.97 6.41 -7.25
CA GLU A 4 7.10 7.42 -6.68
C GLU A 4 7.88 8.72 -6.47
N ILE A 5 7.24 9.84 -6.82
CA ILE A 5 7.78 11.18 -6.66
C ILE A 5 6.70 12.11 -6.11
N THR A 6 7.01 12.78 -5.01
CA THR A 6 6.08 13.64 -4.27
C THR A 6 5.79 14.96 -4.97
N VAL A 7 6.47 15.27 -6.07
CA VAL A 7 6.31 16.54 -6.82
C VAL A 7 4.86 16.82 -7.21
N VAL A 8 4.07 15.78 -7.50
CA VAL A 8 2.65 15.93 -7.87
C VAL A 8 1.75 16.23 -6.66
N CYS A 9 2.24 15.97 -5.45
CA CYS A 9 1.52 16.04 -4.19
C CYS A 9 1.97 17.19 -3.29
N PHE A 10 3.19 17.68 -3.48
CA PHE A 10 3.84 18.69 -2.66
C PHE A 10 3.09 20.01 -2.70
N ARG A 11 2.76 20.56 -1.53
CA ARG A 11 2.04 21.83 -1.40
C ARG A 11 2.25 22.46 -0.03
N GLY A 12 2.00 23.77 0.07
CA GLY A 12 2.07 24.50 1.34
C GLY A 12 1.07 23.99 2.39
N PRO A 13 1.37 24.16 3.69
CA PRO A 13 0.49 23.73 4.77
C PRO A 13 -0.76 24.61 4.87
N THR A 14 -1.84 24.07 5.45
CA THR A 14 -3.08 24.82 5.76
C THR A 14 -3.79 24.21 6.96
N GLU A 15 -4.29 25.04 7.87
CA GLU A 15 -5.04 24.60 9.06
C GLU A 15 -6.39 23.95 8.72
N THR A 16 -6.91 24.20 7.52
CA THR A 16 -8.20 23.67 7.05
C THR A 16 -8.13 22.24 6.51
N HIS A 17 -6.93 21.72 6.22
CA HIS A 17 -6.71 20.39 5.65
C HIS A 17 -5.57 19.66 6.39
N LEU A 18 -5.83 19.27 7.63
CA LEU A 18 -4.85 18.59 8.49
C LEU A 18 -4.44 17.21 7.94
N ASP A 19 -5.35 16.53 7.25
CA ASP A 19 -5.10 15.29 6.50
C ASP A 19 -4.04 15.47 5.41
N SER A 20 -4.10 16.58 4.67
CA SER A 20 -3.08 16.94 3.69
C SER A 20 -1.72 17.16 4.35
N MET A 21 -1.67 17.74 5.56
CA MET A 21 -0.41 17.92 6.30
C MET A 21 0.21 16.60 6.75
N VAL A 22 -0.62 15.61 7.12
CA VAL A 22 -0.14 14.25 7.41
C VAL A 22 0.54 13.67 6.17
N GLY A 23 -0.07 13.82 4.99
CA GLY A 23 0.55 13.42 3.73
C GLY A 23 1.91 14.07 3.47
N GLN A 24 2.04 15.39 3.71
CA GLN A 24 3.33 16.09 3.55
C GLN A 24 4.41 15.61 4.53
N ALA A 25 4.03 15.09 5.69
CA ALA A 25 4.97 14.57 6.69
C ALA A 25 5.39 13.11 6.43
N LEU A 26 4.55 12.33 5.74
CA LEU A 26 4.75 10.89 5.52
C LEU A 26 5.38 10.55 4.17
N PHE A 27 4.97 11.24 3.10
CA PHE A 27 5.36 10.87 1.75
C PHE A 27 6.77 11.35 1.41
N GLY A 28 7.55 10.48 0.77
CA GLY A 28 8.88 10.77 0.26
C GLY A 28 9.08 10.15 -1.13
N ASP A 29 10.19 10.51 -1.76
CA ASP A 29 10.53 10.04 -3.11
C ASP A 29 11.32 8.72 -3.03
N GLY A 30 11.11 7.82 -3.99
CA GLY A 30 11.84 6.56 -4.05
C GLY A 30 11.47 5.69 -5.25
N ALA A 31 12.38 4.78 -5.61
CA ALA A 31 12.14 3.80 -6.66
C ALA A 31 12.68 2.41 -6.25
N GLY A 32 11.95 1.38 -6.65
CA GLY A 32 12.29 -0.02 -6.43
C GLY A 32 12.04 -0.86 -7.68
N ALA A 33 12.95 -1.81 -7.96
CA ALA A 33 12.83 -2.74 -9.07
C ALA A 33 13.11 -4.17 -8.58
N VAL A 34 12.36 -5.12 -9.13
CA VAL A 34 12.52 -6.55 -8.86
C VAL A 34 12.58 -7.29 -10.19
N ILE A 35 13.39 -8.33 -10.25
CA ILE A 35 13.39 -9.31 -11.35
C ILE A 35 12.60 -10.50 -10.85
N VAL A 36 11.54 -10.87 -11.57
CA VAL A 36 10.66 -12.00 -11.24
C VAL A 36 10.70 -12.98 -12.40
N GLY A 37 10.98 -14.24 -12.08
CA GLY A 37 11.01 -15.34 -13.02
C GLY A 37 10.62 -16.64 -12.33
N ALA A 38 10.22 -17.63 -13.12
CA ALA A 38 10.04 -19.02 -12.70
C ALA A 38 11.21 -19.87 -13.24
N ASP A 39 11.42 -21.04 -12.64
CA ASP A 39 12.44 -22.01 -13.05
C ASP A 39 13.86 -21.41 -13.14
N PRO A 40 14.41 -20.89 -12.03
CA PRO A 40 15.70 -20.23 -12.02
C PRO A 40 16.82 -21.19 -12.40
N ASP A 41 17.77 -20.73 -13.21
CA ASP A 41 19.04 -21.45 -13.38
C ASP A 41 19.91 -21.19 -12.15
N GLU A 42 19.84 -22.07 -11.15
CA GLU A 42 20.58 -21.93 -9.88
C GLU A 42 22.11 -21.89 -10.02
N SER A 43 22.66 -22.14 -11.22
CA SER A 43 24.09 -21.93 -11.50
C SER A 43 24.46 -20.45 -11.69
N ILE A 44 23.50 -19.60 -12.07
CA ILE A 44 23.71 -18.17 -12.38
C ILE A 44 22.67 -17.23 -11.72
N GLU A 45 21.51 -17.75 -11.34
CA GLU A 45 20.44 -17.04 -10.66
C GLU A 45 20.32 -17.51 -9.21
N ARG A 46 19.84 -16.63 -8.33
CA ARG A 46 19.61 -16.96 -6.93
C ARG A 46 18.28 -16.37 -6.46
N PRO A 47 17.23 -17.18 -6.28
CA PRO A 47 15.96 -16.73 -5.71
C PRO A 47 16.16 -16.14 -4.31
N ILE A 48 15.49 -15.03 -4.03
CA ILE A 48 15.49 -14.39 -2.70
C ILE A 48 14.19 -14.70 -1.96
N PHE A 49 13.07 -14.69 -2.69
CA PHE A 49 11.73 -15.03 -2.21
C PHE A 49 10.96 -15.77 -3.32
N GLN A 50 9.91 -16.50 -2.94
CA GLN A 50 9.00 -17.17 -3.86
C GLN A 50 7.58 -16.60 -3.69
N LEU A 51 6.91 -16.29 -4.81
CA LEU A 51 5.53 -15.86 -4.81
C LEU A 51 4.61 -17.08 -4.85
N VAL A 52 4.01 -17.43 -3.71
CA VAL A 52 3.17 -18.64 -3.58
C VAL A 52 1.69 -18.33 -3.80
N TRP A 53 1.23 -17.17 -3.34
CA TRP A 53 -0.18 -16.78 -3.38
C TRP A 53 -0.34 -15.25 -3.36
N ALA A 54 -1.42 -14.76 -3.96
CA ALA A 54 -1.81 -13.34 -3.93
C ALA A 54 -3.33 -13.20 -4.01
N ALA A 55 -3.90 -12.24 -3.27
CA ALA A 55 -5.30 -11.85 -3.40
C ALA A 55 -5.49 -10.35 -3.09
N GLN A 56 -6.71 -9.88 -3.33
CA GLN A 56 -7.14 -8.52 -3.06
C GLN A 56 -8.60 -8.52 -2.59
N THR A 57 -8.94 -7.61 -1.68
CA THR A 57 -10.32 -7.39 -1.23
C THR A 57 -10.58 -5.90 -1.00
N ILE A 58 -11.85 -5.50 -1.03
CA ILE A 58 -12.29 -4.16 -0.60
C ILE A 58 -12.89 -4.32 0.78
N LEU A 59 -12.42 -3.53 1.74
CA LEU A 59 -12.90 -3.61 3.11
C LEU A 59 -14.35 -3.11 3.19
N PRO A 60 -15.21 -3.73 4.02
CA PRO A 60 -16.54 -3.19 4.27
C PRO A 60 -16.43 -1.81 4.95
N ASP A 61 -17.39 -0.94 4.68
CA ASP A 61 -17.51 0.39 5.28
C ASP A 61 -16.25 1.29 5.08
N SER A 62 -15.51 1.09 3.99
CA SER A 62 -14.24 1.81 3.72
C SER A 62 -14.34 2.90 2.64
N GLU A 63 -15.55 3.27 2.21
CA GLU A 63 -15.76 4.30 1.20
C GLU A 63 -15.18 5.65 1.66
N GLY A 64 -14.40 6.30 0.79
CA GLY A 64 -13.77 7.59 1.08
C GLY A 64 -12.66 7.56 2.14
N ALA A 65 -12.27 6.39 2.64
CA ALA A 65 -11.22 6.27 3.66
C ALA A 65 -9.87 6.82 3.18
N ILE A 66 -9.57 6.62 1.89
CA ILE A 66 -8.42 7.16 1.19
C ILE A 66 -8.91 7.65 -0.17
N ASP A 67 -8.90 8.96 -0.38
CA ASP A 67 -9.26 9.58 -1.66
C ASP A 67 -8.09 10.37 -2.23
N GLY A 68 -7.97 10.32 -3.56
CA GLY A 68 -7.01 11.08 -4.34
C GLY A 68 -7.69 11.79 -5.50
N HIS A 69 -7.53 13.11 -5.59
CA HIS A 69 -8.08 13.91 -6.68
C HIS A 69 -6.98 14.64 -7.44
N LEU A 70 -6.76 14.25 -8.69
CA LEU A 70 -5.90 15.00 -9.60
C LEU A 70 -6.65 16.22 -10.14
N ARG A 71 -6.14 17.41 -9.85
CA ARG A 71 -6.72 18.71 -10.24
C ARG A 71 -5.64 19.61 -10.83
N GLN A 72 -6.01 20.84 -11.21
CA GLN A 72 -5.05 21.86 -11.66
C GLN A 72 -4.00 22.23 -10.61
N VAL A 73 -4.29 21.94 -9.33
CA VAL A 73 -3.39 22.14 -8.17
C VAL A 73 -2.55 20.90 -7.85
N GLY A 74 -2.41 19.95 -8.79
CA GLY A 74 -1.76 18.66 -8.55
C GLY A 74 -2.69 17.63 -7.92
N LEU A 75 -2.12 16.60 -7.31
CA LEU A 75 -2.82 15.48 -6.66
C LEU A 75 -3.12 15.82 -5.20
N ALA A 76 -4.40 16.05 -4.89
CA ALA A 76 -4.88 16.26 -3.52
C ALA A 76 -5.27 14.94 -2.86
N PHE A 77 -4.81 14.71 -1.63
CA PHE A 77 -5.17 13.54 -0.84
C PHE A 77 -6.13 13.91 0.28
N HIS A 78 -7.08 13.03 0.53
CA HIS A 78 -7.91 13.02 1.72
C HIS A 78 -7.77 11.68 2.41
N LEU A 79 -7.37 11.72 3.67
CA LEU A 79 -7.14 10.52 4.49
C LEU A 79 -8.05 10.61 5.71
N LEU A 80 -8.99 9.69 5.84
CA LEU A 80 -9.75 9.56 7.07
C LEU A 80 -8.85 9.00 8.17
N LYS A 81 -9.02 9.52 9.39
CA LYS A 81 -8.26 9.08 10.57
C LYS A 81 -8.47 7.61 10.90
N ASP A 82 -9.56 7.02 10.42
CA ASP A 82 -10.00 5.67 10.77
C ASP A 82 -9.36 4.57 9.90
N VAL A 83 -8.51 4.91 8.92
CA VAL A 83 -7.81 3.93 8.06
C VAL A 83 -7.09 2.84 8.89
N PRO A 84 -6.29 3.14 9.94
CA PRO A 84 -5.66 2.10 10.75
C PRO A 84 -6.68 1.19 11.47
N GLY A 85 -7.83 1.74 11.87
CA GLY A 85 -8.93 0.99 12.50
C GLY A 85 -9.62 0.04 11.51
N LEU A 86 -9.89 0.52 10.29
CA LEU A 86 -10.46 -0.29 9.21
C LEU A 86 -9.54 -1.47 8.86
N ILE A 87 -8.23 -1.23 8.73
CA ILE A 87 -7.25 -2.28 8.43
C ILE A 87 -7.18 -3.30 9.57
N SER A 88 -6.96 -2.84 10.81
CA SER A 88 -6.80 -3.74 11.97
C SER A 88 -8.03 -4.61 12.25
N LYS A 89 -9.24 -4.07 12.04
CA LYS A 89 -10.50 -4.83 12.17
C LYS A 89 -10.64 -5.96 11.15
N ASN A 90 -10.00 -5.86 9.98
CA ASN A 90 -10.21 -6.79 8.87
C ASN A 90 -8.99 -7.65 8.52
N ILE A 91 -7.79 -7.33 9.02
CA ILE A 91 -6.54 -8.00 8.62
C ILE A 91 -6.54 -9.50 8.94
N GLU A 92 -7.15 -9.91 10.05
CA GLU A 92 -7.23 -11.32 10.45
C GLU A 92 -7.97 -12.18 9.40
N LYS A 93 -8.99 -11.63 8.73
CA LYS A 93 -9.70 -12.32 7.66
C LYS A 93 -8.78 -12.60 6.47
N ALA A 94 -7.97 -11.62 6.08
CA ALA A 94 -7.01 -11.77 4.99
C ALA A 94 -5.93 -12.81 5.33
N LEU A 95 -5.43 -12.82 6.57
CA LEU A 95 -4.46 -13.80 7.05
C LEU A 95 -5.05 -15.22 7.01
N LYS A 96 -6.27 -15.42 7.51
CA LYS A 96 -6.95 -16.72 7.44
C LYS A 96 -7.17 -17.21 6.01
N GLU A 97 -7.51 -16.31 5.08
CA GLU A 97 -7.69 -16.66 3.67
C GLU A 97 -6.39 -17.11 3.01
N ALA A 98 -5.28 -16.41 3.29
CA ALA A 98 -3.97 -16.73 2.74
C ALA A 98 -3.36 -18.00 3.34
N PHE A 99 -3.39 -18.11 4.68
CA PHE A 99 -2.66 -19.15 5.42
C PHE A 99 -3.49 -20.41 5.71
N GLY A 100 -4.82 -20.31 5.71
CA GLY A 100 -5.70 -21.44 6.03
C GLY A 100 -5.55 -22.62 5.06
N GLN A 101 -5.20 -22.36 3.80
CA GLN A 101 -4.97 -23.41 2.81
C GLN A 101 -3.69 -24.21 3.05
N ILE A 102 -2.73 -23.65 3.80
CA ILE A 102 -1.44 -24.26 4.11
C ILE A 102 -1.28 -24.60 5.60
N GLY A 103 -2.34 -24.46 6.39
CA GLY A 103 -2.42 -24.92 7.78
C GLY A 103 -1.56 -24.13 8.78
N ILE A 104 -1.24 -22.86 8.48
CA ILE A 104 -0.56 -21.96 9.42
C ILE A 104 -1.63 -21.16 10.18
N ASP A 105 -1.47 -20.96 11.49
CA ASP A 105 -2.41 -20.22 12.35
C ASP A 105 -1.77 -19.41 13.50
N ASP A 106 -0.43 -19.38 13.61
CA ASP A 106 0.35 -18.80 14.72
C ASP A 106 1.03 -17.45 14.38
N TRP A 107 0.44 -16.68 13.47
CA TRP A 107 0.94 -15.36 13.04
C TRP A 107 0.79 -14.24 14.09
#